data_AF-A0A7S3S953-F1
#
_entry.id   AF-A0A7S3S953-F1
#
_cell.length_a   1.000
_cell.length_b   1.000
_cell.length_c   1.000
_cell.angle_alpha   90.00
_cell.angle_beta   90.00
_cell.angle_gamma   90.00
#
_symmetry.space_group_name_H-M   'P 1'
#
loop_
_entity.id
_entity.type
_entity.pdbx_description
1 polymer ?
#
loop_
_entity_poly.entity_id
_entity_poly.type
_entity_poly.pdbx_seq_one_letter_code
_entity_poly.pdbx_strand_id
1 'polypeptide(L)'
;QAEAHMELLEFKEAASAYRALIALEPTNIAWEECESKAIELGEACHYQVLGVSPHADTEEIRRAYRQQCLAWHPDKHQASAESRRRANTVFTRITAAWEAIGTVE
;
A
#
# COMPACT_ATOMS: atom_id res chain seq x y z
N GLN A 1 16.43 -12.82 3.56
CA GLN A 1 15.29 -12.15 4.22
C GLN A 1 14.54 -11.24 3.23
N ALA A 2 15.23 -10.37 2.48
CA ALA A 2 14.57 -9.48 1.50
C ALA A 2 13.76 -10.21 0.41
N GLU A 3 14.30 -11.26 -0.22
CA GLU A 3 13.56 -12.08 -1.20
C GLU A 3 12.32 -12.78 -0.61
N ALA A 4 12.39 -13.18 0.67
CA ALA A 4 11.27 -13.83 1.35
C ALA A 4 10.12 -12.85 1.63
N HIS A 5 10.41 -11.58 1.93
CA HIS A 5 9.37 -10.56 2.10
C HIS A 5 8.69 -10.19 0.77
N MET A 6 9.42 -10.23 -0.35
CA MET A 6 8.84 -10.08 -1.69
C MET A 6 7.86 -11.21 -2.01
N GLU A 7 8.19 -12.45 -1.63
CA GLU A 7 7.31 -13.62 -1.82
C GLU A 7 6.03 -13.53 -0.97
N LEU A 8 6.10 -12.91 0.20
CA LEU A 8 4.97 -12.71 1.12
C LEU A 8 4.13 -11.45 0.83
N LEU A 9 4.43 -10.70 -0.24
CA LEU A 9 3.80 -9.42 -0.57
C LEU A 9 3.96 -8.35 0.53
N GLU A 10 4.96 -8.51 1.41
CA GLU A 10 5.34 -7.53 2.43
C GLU A 10 6.32 -6.52 1.84
N PHE A 11 5.83 -5.73 0.88
CA PHE A 11 6.66 -4.85 0.06
C PHE A 11 7.38 -3.75 0.86
N LYS A 12 6.81 -3.28 1.98
CA LYS A 12 7.44 -2.27 2.85
C LYS A 12 8.65 -2.84 3.58
N GLU A 13 8.50 -4.02 4.17
CA GLU A 13 9.55 -4.76 4.84
C GLU A 13 10.63 -5.18 3.84
N ALA A 14 10.24 -5.65 2.65
CA ALA A 14 11.16 -5.93 1.55
C ALA A 14 12.00 -4.71 1.16
N ALA A 15 11.37 -3.55 0.94
CA ALA A 15 12.07 -2.30 0.61
C ALA A 15 13.07 -1.92 1.73
N SER A 16 12.65 -1.99 2.99
CA SER A 16 13.54 -1.70 4.14
C SER A 16 14.72 -2.67 4.24
N ALA A 17 14.52 -3.94 3.90
CA ALA A 17 15.55 -4.96 3.93
C ALA A 17 16.57 -4.74 2.80
N TYR A 18 16.12 -4.40 1.59
CA TYR A 18 17.01 -4.02 0.49
C TYR A 18 17.80 -2.75 0.82
N ARG A 19 17.18 -1.75 1.43
CA ARG A 19 17.86 -0.54 1.91
C ARG A 19 19.02 -0.85 2.87
N ALA A 20 18.82 -1.78 3.79
CA ALA A 20 19.85 -2.21 4.73
C ALA A 20 21.01 -2.93 4.03
N LEU A 21 20.72 -3.72 2.98
CA LEU A 21 21.73 -4.38 2.16
C LEU A 21 22.53 -3.37 1.33
N ILE A 22 21.86 -2.41 0.67
CA ILE A 22 22.51 -1.32 -0.09
C ILE A 22 23.45 -0.52 0.82
N ALA A 23 23.05 -0.26 2.06
CA ALA A 23 23.90 0.43 3.04
C ALA A 23 25.17 -0.35 3.42
N LEU A 24 25.15 -1.69 3.33
CA LEU A 24 26.30 -2.56 3.59
C LEU A 24 27.21 -2.70 2.36
N GLU A 25 26.64 -2.81 1.17
CA GLU A 25 27.40 -2.90 -0.09
C GLU A 25 26.84 -1.95 -1.15
N PRO A 26 27.21 -0.65 -1.12
CA PRO A 26 26.67 0.36 -2.01
C PRO A 26 27.14 0.21 -3.47
N THR A 27 28.09 -0.68 -3.74
CA THR A 27 28.52 -1.01 -5.11
C THR A 27 27.59 -2.02 -5.79
N ASN A 28 26.67 -2.65 -5.05
CA ASN A 28 25.78 -3.66 -5.58
C ASN A 28 24.47 -3.05 -6.09
N ILE A 29 24.51 -2.61 -7.35
CA ILE A 29 23.36 -2.01 -8.06
C ILE A 29 22.14 -2.94 -8.16
N ALA A 30 22.32 -4.26 -8.07
CA ALA A 30 21.21 -5.22 -8.14
C ALA A 30 20.23 -5.04 -6.96
N TRP A 31 20.70 -4.59 -5.81
CA TRP A 31 19.85 -4.35 -4.65
C TRP A 31 19.07 -3.03 -4.75
N GLU A 32 19.63 -2.04 -5.44
CA GLU A 32 18.97 -0.77 -5.76
C GLU A 32 17.75 -0.99 -6.68
N GLU A 33 17.89 -1.84 -7.70
CA GLU A 33 16.79 -2.25 -8.58
C GLU A 33 15.70 -3.00 -7.78
N CYS A 34 16.11 -3.88 -6.87
CA CYS A 34 15.18 -4.61 -6.02
C CYS A 34 14.45 -3.72 -5.00
N GLU A 35 15.12 -2.73 -4.40
CA GLU A 35 14.50 -1.72 -3.53
C GLU A 35 13.45 -0.92 -4.30
N SER A 36 13.83 -0.37 -5.46
CA SER A 36 12.94 0.41 -6.32
C SER A 36 11.71 -0.38 -6.72
N LYS A 37 11.89 -1.65 -7.09
CA LYS A 37 10.79 -2.54 -7.48
C LYS A 37 9.88 -2.90 -6.31
N ALA A 38 10.44 -3.08 -5.10
CA ALA A 38 9.65 -3.31 -3.90
C ALA A 38 8.81 -2.07 -3.52
N ILE A 39 9.38 -0.88 -3.63
CA ILE A 39 8.68 0.39 -3.41
C ILE A 39 7.54 0.54 -4.42
N GLU A 40 7.82 0.38 -5.71
CA GLU A 40 6.85 0.51 -6.79
C GLU A 40 5.69 -0.50 -6.65
N LEU A 41 5.99 -1.76 -6.31
CA LEU A 41 4.96 -2.77 -6.05
C LEU A 41 4.13 -2.46 -4.80
N GLY A 42 4.76 -1.91 -3.76
CA GLY A 42 4.07 -1.43 -2.56
C GLY A 42 3.12 -0.27 -2.87
N GLU A 43 3.57 0.70 -3.67
CA GLU A 43 2.77 1.82 -4.16
C GLU A 43 1.61 1.33 -5.02
N ALA A 44 1.87 0.49 -6.03
CA ALA A 44 0.85 -0.11 -6.90
C ALA A 44 -0.24 -0.85 -6.09
N CYS A 45 0.14 -1.50 -4.99
CA CYS A 45 -0.79 -2.15 -4.07
C CYS A 45 -1.72 -1.12 -3.38
N HIS A 46 -1.23 0.06 -3.00
CA HIS A 46 -2.07 1.13 -2.44
C HIS A 46 -3.10 1.66 -3.46
N TYR A 47 -2.70 1.85 -4.73
CA TYR A 47 -3.63 2.23 -5.80
C TYR A 47 -4.68 1.13 -6.05
N GLN A 48 -4.28 -0.14 -6.06
CA GLN A 48 -5.22 -1.27 -6.14
C GLN A 48 -6.19 -1.32 -4.96
N VAL A 49 -5.74 -1.06 -3.74
CA VAL A 49 -6.61 -1.01 -2.55
C VAL A 49 -7.66 0.09 -2.70
N LEU A 50 -7.28 1.24 -3.26
CA LEU A 50 -8.19 2.34 -3.55
C LEU A 50 -9.07 2.09 -4.79
N GLY A 51 -8.74 1.08 -5.61
CA GLY A 51 -9.45 0.76 -6.84
C GLY A 51 -9.16 1.74 -7.97
N VAL A 52 -8.00 2.38 -7.95
CA VAL A 52 -7.57 3.39 -8.92
C VAL A 52 -6.32 2.90 -9.65
N SER A 53 -6.05 3.51 -10.81
CA SER A 53 -4.82 3.22 -11.56
C SER A 53 -3.60 3.79 -10.82
N PRO A 54 -2.41 3.17 -10.93
CA PRO A 54 -1.16 3.75 -10.42
C PRO A 54 -0.80 5.08 -11.11
N HIS A 55 -1.38 5.34 -12.28
CA HIS A 55 -1.25 6.61 -13.01
C HIS A 55 -2.45 7.55 -12.82
N ALA A 56 -3.33 7.28 -11.85
CA ALA A 56 -4.51 8.12 -11.61
C ALA A 56 -4.11 9.47 -11.01
N ASP A 57 -4.79 10.55 -11.43
CA ASP A 57 -4.59 11.88 -10.87
C ASP A 57 -5.01 11.94 -9.40
N THR A 58 -4.36 12.81 -8.62
CA THR A 58 -4.65 12.99 -7.19
C THR A 58 -6.13 13.29 -6.92
N GLU A 59 -6.82 13.98 -7.85
CA GLU A 59 -8.27 14.21 -7.78
C GLU A 59 -9.10 12.93 -7.90
N GLU A 60 -8.70 12.02 -8.80
CA GLU A 60 -9.35 10.73 -9.00
C GLU A 60 -9.16 9.82 -7.77
N ILE A 61 -7.95 9.84 -7.21
CA ILE A 61 -7.63 9.13 -5.96
C ILE A 61 -8.46 9.69 -4.79
N ARG A 62 -8.59 11.02 -4.66
CA ARG A 62 -9.46 11.66 -3.65
C ARG A 62 -10.92 11.26 -3.82
N ARG A 63 -11.38 11.13 -5.06
CA ARG A 63 -12.75 10.73 -5.36
C ARG A 63 -12.99 9.26 -4.99
N ALA A 64 -12.10 8.37 -5.38
CA ALA A 64 -12.17 6.95 -5.06
C ALA A 64 -12.10 6.70 -3.54
N TYR A 65 -11.19 7.37 -2.84
CA TYR A 65 -11.08 7.32 -1.38
C TYR A 65 -12.42 7.68 -0.71
N ARG A 66 -13.02 8.83 -1.09
CA ARG A 66 -14.32 9.25 -0.55
C ARG A 66 -15.42 8.22 -0.82
N GLN A 67 -15.48 7.66 -2.02
CA GLN A 67 -16.47 6.64 -2.38
C GLN A 67 -16.27 5.35 -1.55
N GLN A 68 -15.03 4.91 -1.39
CA GLN A 68 -14.72 3.71 -0.62
C GLN A 68 -14.95 3.89 0.88
N CYS A 69 -14.64 5.05 1.46
CA CYS A 69 -14.99 5.37 2.84
C CYS A 69 -16.50 5.31 3.08
N LEU A 70 -17.32 5.80 2.14
CA LEU A 70 -18.78 5.71 2.22
C LEU A 70 -19.29 4.28 2.04
N ALA A 71 -18.65 3.49 1.16
CA ALA A 71 -19.02 2.10 0.90
C ALA A 71 -18.68 1.16 2.06
N TRP A 72 -17.52 1.36 2.69
CA TRP A 72 -16.98 0.55 3.78
C TRP A 72 -17.16 1.20 5.17
N HIS A 73 -18.01 2.24 5.27
CA HIS A 73 -18.24 2.89 6.55
C HIS A 73 -18.80 1.88 7.59
N PRO A 74 -18.21 1.78 8.79
CA PRO A 74 -18.61 0.77 9.78
C PRO A 74 -20.08 0.88 10.19
N ASP A 75 -20.68 2.08 10.06
CA ASP A 75 -22.11 2.32 10.29
C ASP A 75 -23.02 1.55 9.31
N LYS A 76 -22.60 1.34 8.06
CA LYS A 76 -23.35 0.53 7.08
C LYS A 76 -23.14 -0.97 7.27
N HIS A 77 -22.07 -1.37 7.97
CA HIS A 77 -21.68 -2.78 8.14
C HIS A 77 -21.94 -3.31 9.55
N GLN A 78 -22.89 -2.72 10.27
CA GLN A 78 -23.27 -3.11 11.64
C GLN A 78 -24.06 -4.43 11.72
N ALA A 79 -24.46 -5.00 10.59
CA ALA A 79 -25.30 -6.20 10.51
C ALA A 79 -24.68 -7.45 11.17
N SER A 80 -23.35 -7.53 11.29
CA SER A 80 -22.66 -8.63 11.97
C SER A 80 -21.27 -8.23 12.44
N ALA A 81 -20.75 -8.90 13.48
CA ALA A 81 -19.40 -8.67 14.00
C ALA A 81 -18.31 -8.92 12.94
N GLU A 82 -18.51 -9.91 12.07
CA GLU A 82 -17.60 -10.19 10.96
C GLU A 82 -17.62 -9.09 9.90
N SER A 83 -18.80 -8.60 9.50
CA SER A 83 -18.92 -7.47 8.57
C SER A 83 -18.26 -6.21 9.11
N ARG A 84 -18.43 -5.91 10.42
CA ARG A 84 -17.72 -4.80 11.06
C ARG A 84 -16.21 -4.97 11.04
N ARG A 85 -15.69 -6.18 11.33
CA ARG A 85 -14.25 -6.44 11.24
C ARG A 85 -13.74 -6.24 9.82
N ARG A 86 -14.41 -6.83 8.82
CA ARG A 86 -14.02 -6.70 7.41
C ARG A 86 -14.04 -5.24 6.97
N ALA A 87 -15.11 -4.51 7.29
CA ALA A 87 -15.22 -3.09 7.00
C ALA A 87 -14.11 -2.28 7.67
N ASN A 88 -13.79 -2.57 8.93
CA ASN A 88 -12.70 -1.89 9.65
C ASN A 88 -11.32 -2.20 9.04
N THR A 89 -11.04 -3.45 8.69
CA THR A 89 -9.79 -3.85 8.02
C THR A 89 -9.67 -3.16 6.66
N VAL A 90 -10.72 -3.19 5.84
CA VAL A 90 -10.72 -2.56 4.52
C VAL A 90 -10.58 -1.04 4.64
N PHE A 91 -11.34 -0.41 5.54
CA PHE A 91 -11.25 1.02 5.82
C PHE A 91 -9.83 1.42 6.26
N THR A 92 -9.21 0.66 7.15
CA THR A 92 -7.82 0.91 7.59
C THR A 92 -6.85 0.84 6.42
N ARG A 93 -7.00 -0.15 5.52
CA ARG A 93 -6.16 -0.28 4.31
C ARG A 93 -6.37 0.87 3.34
N ILE A 94 -7.62 1.31 3.14
CA ILE A 94 -7.98 2.46 2.31
C ILE A 94 -7.33 3.73 2.84
N THR A 95 -7.42 3.99 4.14
CA THR A 95 -6.80 5.16 4.79
C THR A 95 -5.28 5.10 4.72
N ALA A 96 -4.67 3.95 5.02
CA ALA A 96 -3.23 3.78 4.92
C ALA A 96 -2.71 3.96 3.48
N ALA A 97 -3.46 3.49 2.48
CA ALA A 97 -3.15 3.71 1.07
C ALA A 97 -3.27 5.19 0.70
N TRP A 98 -4.33 5.86 1.14
CA TRP A 98 -4.53 7.30 0.93
C TRP A 98 -3.41 8.14 1.56
N GLU A 99 -2.96 7.82 2.78
CA GLU A 99 -1.82 8.49 3.42
C GLU A 99 -0.50 8.22 2.70
N ALA A 100 -0.27 6.97 2.27
CA ALA A 100 0.95 6.60 1.54
C ALA A 100 1.07 7.31 0.18
N ILE A 101 -0.04 7.48 -0.53
CA ILE A 101 -0.08 8.17 -1.84
C ILE A 101 -0.17 9.69 -1.66
N GLY A 102 -0.90 10.15 -0.64
CA GLY A 102 -1.15 11.57 -0.37
C GLY A 102 0.03 12.31 0.24
N THR A 103 1.11 11.62 0.63
CA THR A 103 2.31 12.24 1.23
C THR A 103 3.29 12.82 0.22
N VAL A 104 2.98 12.80 -1.08
CA VAL A 104 3.79 13.47 -2.11
C VAL A 104 3.36 14.95 -2.18
N GLU A 105 3.77 15.74 -1.18
CA GLU A 105 3.75 17.22 -1.24
C GLU A 105 5.12 17.77 -1.66
#